data_AF-A0A7S2F9R8-F1
#
_entry.id   AF-A0A7S2F9R8-F1
#
_cell.length_a   1.000
_cell.length_b   1.000
_cell.length_c   1.000
_cell.angle_alpha   90.00
_cell.angle_beta   90.00
_cell.angle_gamma   90.00
#
_symmetry.space_group_name_H-M   'P 1'
#
loop_
_entity.id
_entity.type
_entity.pdbx_description
1 polymer ?
#
loop_
_entity_poly.entity_id
_entity_poly.type
_entity_poly.pdbx_seq_one_letter_code
_entity_poly.pdbx_strand_id
1 'polypeptide(L)'
;PASAPPDPPESLTAGFPDPVSIDRQKAAYAKGLQDQLKHGTDVLAQQLKQQSEYLFALGDQQKRQYELQVNQQIKQQELVLAQQHNEQLLMLQHAAQQQRS
;
A
#
# COMPACT_ATOMS: atom_id res chain seq x y z
N PRO A 1 54.65 -23.14 67.20
CA PRO A 1 53.47 -22.90 66.32
C PRO A 1 53.61 -21.55 65.61
N ALA A 2 53.81 -21.57 64.28
CA ALA A 2 53.92 -20.36 63.48
C ALA A 2 52.58 -20.08 62.79
N SER A 3 52.00 -18.92 63.08
CA SER A 3 50.73 -18.43 62.55
C SER A 3 50.87 -18.14 61.05
N ALA A 4 49.97 -18.68 60.22
CA ALA A 4 49.91 -18.35 58.80
C ALA A 4 49.61 -16.85 58.60
N PRO A 5 50.18 -16.19 57.57
CA PRO A 5 49.88 -14.81 57.26
C PRO A 5 48.40 -14.65 56.86
N PRO A 6 47.75 -13.53 57.21
CA PRO A 6 46.37 -13.25 56.82
C PRO A 6 46.26 -13.11 55.30
N ASP A 7 45.18 -13.65 54.73
CA ASP A 7 44.87 -13.54 53.31
C ASP A 7 44.72 -12.06 52.88
N PRO A 8 45.15 -11.71 51.65
CA PRO A 8 45.04 -10.36 51.15
C PRO A 8 43.56 -9.92 51.06
N PRO A 9 43.25 -8.64 51.34
CA PRO A 9 41.88 -8.14 51.28
C PRO A 9 41.31 -8.27 49.85
N GLU A 10 40.09 -8.79 49.75
CA GLU A 10 39.36 -8.82 48.49
C GLU A 10 39.23 -7.40 47.91
N SER A 11 39.38 -7.29 46.59
CA SER A 11 39.28 -6.00 45.90
C SER A 11 37.91 -5.38 46.13
N LEU A 12 37.86 -4.11 46.55
CA LEU A 12 36.61 -3.34 46.71
C LEU A 12 35.82 -3.17 45.41
N THR A 13 36.41 -3.51 44.27
CA THR A 13 35.77 -3.54 42.95
C THR A 13 35.24 -4.92 42.55
N ALA A 14 35.44 -5.94 43.38
CA ALA A 14 34.91 -7.28 43.15
C ALA A 14 33.37 -7.22 43.13
N GLY A 15 32.78 -7.37 41.94
CA GLY A 15 31.33 -7.30 41.72
C GLY A 15 30.84 -6.02 41.03
N PHE A 16 31.70 -4.99 40.85
CA PHE A 16 31.34 -3.82 40.04
C PHE A 16 31.66 -4.06 38.56
N PRO A 17 30.75 -3.72 37.63
CA PRO A 17 31.06 -3.75 36.21
C PRO A 17 32.20 -2.77 35.90
N ASP A 18 33.29 -3.30 35.33
CA ASP A 18 34.41 -2.49 34.84
C ASP A 18 33.90 -1.49 33.77
N PRO A 19 34.41 -0.25 33.72
CA PRO A 19 34.10 0.74 32.68
C PRO A 19 33.99 0.18 31.24
N VAL A 20 34.85 -0.76 30.85
CA VAL A 20 34.80 -1.40 29.51
C VAL A 20 33.50 -2.20 29.31
N SER A 21 33.00 -2.85 30.36
CA SER A 21 31.73 -3.59 30.32
C SER A 21 30.52 -2.66 30.21
N ILE A 22 30.57 -1.49 30.86
CA ILE A 22 29.55 -0.43 30.73
C ILE A 22 29.52 0.11 29.30
N ASP A 23 30.67 0.38 28.71
CA ASP A 23 30.75 0.87 27.33
C ASP A 23 30.26 -0.16 26.31
N ARG A 24 30.56 -1.45 26.52
CA ARG A 24 29.97 -2.54 25.71
C ARG A 24 28.45 -2.59 25.85
N GLN A 25 27.91 -2.42 27.05
CA GLN A 25 26.47 -2.43 27.29
C GLN A 25 25.77 -1.24 26.61
N LYS A 26 26.38 -0.04 26.68
CA LYS A 26 25.88 1.15 25.96
C LYS A 26 25.89 0.94 24.45
N ALA A 27 26.96 0.38 23.89
CA ALA A 27 27.05 0.10 22.46
C ALA A 27 26.00 -0.93 22.01
N ALA A 28 25.82 -2.00 22.78
CA ALA A 28 24.78 -3.01 22.52
C ALA A 28 23.37 -2.40 22.59
N TYR A 29 23.11 -1.54 23.57
CA TYR A 29 21.83 -0.85 23.70
C TYR A 29 21.57 0.13 22.56
N ALA A 30 22.57 0.94 22.18
CA ALA A 30 22.48 1.86 21.05
C ALA A 30 22.22 1.12 19.73
N LYS A 31 22.86 -0.03 19.52
CA LYS A 31 22.56 -0.92 18.39
C LYS A 31 21.12 -1.44 18.43
N GLY A 32 20.65 -1.88 19.59
CA GLY A 32 19.26 -2.33 19.76
C GLY A 32 18.23 -1.25 19.42
N LEU A 33 18.49 0.01 19.82
CA LEU A 33 17.65 1.15 19.46
C LEU A 33 17.65 1.42 17.94
N GLN A 34 18.81 1.32 17.29
CA GLN A 34 18.90 1.45 15.83
C GLN A 34 18.14 0.33 15.11
N ASP A 35 18.25 -0.90 15.58
CA ASP A 35 17.55 -2.06 15.03
C ASP A 35 16.03 -1.90 15.19
N GLN A 36 15.56 -1.42 16.35
CA GLN A 36 14.14 -1.11 16.59
C GLN A 36 13.63 0.02 15.67
N LEU A 37 14.41 1.10 15.53
CA LEU A 37 14.04 2.21 14.66
C LEU A 37 13.99 1.79 13.19
N LYS A 38 14.97 0.99 12.74
CA LYS A 38 14.99 0.41 11.40
C LYS A 38 13.78 -0.49 11.18
N HIS A 39 13.50 -1.41 12.09
CA HIS A 39 12.35 -2.30 11.98
C HIS A 39 11.03 -1.53 11.93
N GLY A 40 10.84 -0.53 12.80
CA GLY A 40 9.64 0.30 12.80
C GLY A 40 9.48 1.09 11.49
N THR A 41 10.57 1.61 10.94
CA THR A 41 10.57 2.31 9.65
C THR A 41 10.20 1.37 8.50
N ASP A 42 10.76 0.16 8.49
CA ASP A 42 10.49 -0.85 7.47
C ASP A 42 9.01 -1.29 7.51
N VAL A 43 8.43 -1.47 8.71
CA VAL A 43 7.00 -1.79 8.89
C VAL A 43 6.11 -0.65 8.38
N LEU A 44 6.40 0.60 8.75
CA LEU A 44 5.63 1.76 8.29
C LEU A 44 5.70 1.93 6.77
N ALA A 45 6.87 1.69 6.17
CA ALA A 45 7.03 1.73 4.72
C ALA A 45 6.19 0.65 4.01
N GLN A 46 6.15 -0.57 4.56
CA GLN A 46 5.29 -1.64 4.05
C GLN A 46 3.81 -1.30 4.17
N GLN A 47 3.40 -0.73 5.31
CA GLN A 47 2.01 -0.31 5.53
C GLN A 47 1.59 0.80 4.55
N LEU A 48 2.46 1.78 4.31
CA LEU A 48 2.20 2.83 3.33
C LEU A 48 2.06 2.25 1.91
N LYS A 49 2.97 1.35 1.53
CA LYS A 49 2.93 0.68 0.23
C LYS A 49 1.61 -0.07 0.03
N GLN A 50 1.20 -0.89 1.00
CA GLN A 50 -0.06 -1.65 0.93
C GLN A 50 -1.29 -0.74 0.83
N GLN A 51 -1.36 0.31 1.64
CA GLN A 51 -2.46 1.28 1.56
C GLN A 51 -2.50 2.00 0.23
N SER A 52 -1.34 2.39 -0.30
CA SER A 52 -1.26 3.04 -1.61
C SER A 52 -1.70 2.11 -2.73
N GLU A 53 -1.22 0.86 -2.76
CA GLU A 53 -1.62 -0.15 -3.74
C GLU A 53 -3.12 -0.44 -3.68
N TYR A 54 -3.69 -0.50 -2.48
CA TYR A 54 -5.14 -0.64 -2.29
C TYR A 54 -5.92 0.54 -2.88
N LEU A 55 -5.49 1.78 -2.62
CA LEU A 55 -6.14 2.97 -3.17
C LEU A 55 -6.06 3.02 -4.70
N PHE A 56 -4.93 2.62 -5.28
CA PHE A 56 -4.79 2.50 -6.73
C PHE A 56 -5.74 1.45 -7.30
N ALA A 57 -5.78 0.25 -6.71
CA ALA A 57 -6.68 -0.82 -7.15
C ALA A 57 -8.16 -0.42 -7.07
N LEU A 58 -8.54 0.28 -5.99
CA LEU A 58 -9.89 0.82 -5.81
C LEU A 58 -10.23 1.85 -6.89
N GLY A 59 -9.31 2.78 -7.17
CA GLY A 59 -9.48 3.78 -8.23
C GLY A 59 -9.65 3.14 -9.60
N ASP A 60 -8.85 2.14 -9.93
CA ASP A 60 -8.95 1.42 -11.22
C ASP A 60 -10.23 0.58 -11.33
N GLN A 61 -10.71 0.01 -10.23
CA GLN A 61 -12.01 -0.65 -10.20
C GLN A 61 -13.15 0.35 -10.48
N GLN A 62 -13.13 1.52 -9.83
CA GLN A 62 -14.15 2.54 -10.00
C GLN A 62 -14.16 3.09 -11.43
N LYS A 63 -12.98 3.38 -12.01
CA LYS A 63 -12.84 3.82 -13.41
C LYS A 63 -13.45 2.81 -14.36
N ARG A 64 -13.07 1.52 -14.25
CA ARG A 64 -13.62 0.46 -15.11
C ARG A 64 -15.14 0.34 -15.01
N GLN A 65 -15.68 0.42 -13.80
CA GLN A 65 -17.14 0.37 -13.61
C GLN A 65 -17.82 1.57 -14.29
N TYR A 66 -17.27 2.76 -14.12
CA TYR A 66 -17.81 3.97 -14.74
C TYR A 66 -17.71 3.94 -16.27
N GLU A 67 -16.56 3.54 -16.81
CA GLU A 67 -16.36 3.34 -18.25
C GLU A 67 -17.38 2.36 -18.83
N LEU A 68 -17.63 1.22 -18.17
CA LEU A 68 -18.65 0.27 -18.60
C LEU A 68 -20.05 0.88 -18.60
N GLN A 69 -20.41 1.65 -17.57
CA GLN A 69 -21.71 2.33 -17.48
C GLN A 69 -21.88 3.35 -18.61
N VAL A 70 -20.87 4.20 -18.84
CA VAL A 70 -20.89 5.20 -19.91
C VAL A 70 -20.97 4.52 -21.28
N ASN A 71 -20.18 3.47 -21.51
CA ASN A 71 -20.21 2.73 -22.77
C ASN A 71 -21.57 2.11 -23.05
N GLN A 72 -22.24 1.54 -22.05
CA GLN A 72 -23.59 1.01 -22.21
C GLN A 72 -24.59 2.13 -22.55
N GLN A 73 -24.50 3.26 -21.85
CA GLN A 73 -25.37 4.41 -22.10
C GLN A 73 -25.19 4.96 -23.52
N ILE A 74 -23.96 5.08 -24.01
CA ILE A 74 -23.68 5.54 -25.38
C ILE A 74 -24.22 4.54 -26.40
N LYS A 75 -23.93 3.25 -26.24
CA LYS A 75 -24.45 2.22 -27.15
C LYS A 75 -25.97 2.22 -27.24
N GLN A 76 -26.66 2.46 -26.13
CA GLN A 76 -28.12 2.54 -26.14
C GLN A 76 -28.62 3.77 -26.90
N GLN A 77 -27.95 4.92 -26.76
CA GLN A 77 -28.28 6.12 -27.55
C GLN A 77 -28.00 5.90 -29.05
N GLU A 78 -26.87 5.27 -29.40
CA GLU A 78 -26.54 4.93 -30.78
C GLU A 78 -27.59 4.01 -31.42
N LEU A 79 -28.06 3.00 -30.67
CA LEU A 79 -29.10 2.08 -31.13
C LEU A 79 -30.42 2.80 -31.38
N VAL A 80 -30.83 3.69 -30.47
CA VAL A 80 -32.05 4.50 -30.65
C VAL A 80 -31.91 5.41 -31.87
N LEU A 81 -30.76 6.06 -32.05
CA LEU A 81 -30.52 6.92 -33.21
C LEU A 81 -30.56 6.14 -34.52
N ALA A 82 -29.97 4.95 -34.56
CA ALA A 82 -30.01 4.07 -35.73
C ALA A 82 -31.43 3.60 -36.04
N GLN A 83 -32.22 3.27 -35.04
CA GLN A 83 -33.63 2.91 -35.22
C GLN A 83 -34.44 4.08 -35.82
N GLN A 84 -34.31 5.28 -35.25
CA GLN A 84 -34.97 6.48 -35.76
C GLN A 84 -34.58 6.78 -37.22
N HIS A 85 -33.30 6.65 -37.55
CA HIS A 85 -32.82 6.84 -38.92
C HIS A 85 -33.44 5.83 -39.90
N ASN A 86 -33.49 4.55 -39.50
CA ASN A 86 -34.09 3.50 -40.32
C ASN A 86 -35.60 3.73 -40.54
N GLU A 87 -36.33 4.17 -39.50
CA GLU A 87 -37.73 4.53 -39.61
C GLU A 87 -37.96 5.69 -40.59
N GLN A 88 -37.12 6.72 -40.52
CA GLN A 88 -37.16 7.85 -41.46
C GLN A 88 -36.89 7.41 -42.91
N LEU A 89 -35.89 6.55 -43.12
CA LEU A 89 -35.60 5.98 -44.44
C LEU A 89 -36.76 5.16 -44.99
N LEU A 90 -37.43 4.38 -44.14
CA LEU A 90 -38.59 3.58 -44.54
C LEU A 90 -39.77 4.47 -44.96
N MET A 91 -40.06 5.53 -44.18
CA MET A 91 -41.09 6.51 -44.53
C MET A 91 -40.82 7.19 -45.87
N LEU A 92 -39.56 7.60 -46.12
CA LEU A 92 -39.17 8.22 -47.39
C LEU A 92 -39.34 7.26 -48.58
N GLN A 93 -38.97 5.99 -48.41
CA GLN A 93 -39.16 4.97 -49.45
C GLN A 93 -40.64 4.76 -49.77
N HIS A 94 -41.49 4.64 -48.75
CA HIS A 94 -42.93 4.49 -48.94
C HIS A 94 -43.54 5.71 -49.66
N ALA A 95 -43.17 6.93 -49.27
CA ALA A 95 -43.64 8.15 -49.93
C ALA A 95 -43.21 8.21 -51.41
N ALA A 96 -41.96 7.87 -51.71
CA ALA A 96 -41.45 7.85 -53.08
C ALA A 96 -42.13 6.79 -53.96
N GLN A 97 -42.50 5.64 -53.40
CA GLN A 97 -43.26 4.61 -54.10
C GLN A 97 -44.68 5.08 -54.43
N GLN A 98 -45.37 5.72 -53.47
CA GLN A 98 -46.72 6.25 -53.69
C GLN A 98 -46.77 7.38 -54.73
N GLN A 99 -45.70 8.16 -54.88
CA GLN A 99 -45.63 9.18 -55.94
C GLN A 99 -45.40 8.59 -57.34
N ARG A 100 -44.96 7.33 -57.44
CA ARG A 100 -44.63 6.66 -58.70
C ARG A 100 -45.74 5.74 -59.22
N SER A 101 -46.68 5.36 -58.37
CA SER A 101 -47.92 4.64 -58.71
C SER A 101 -49.01 5.61 -59.13
#